data_AF-A0A9E4J1F9-F1
#
_entry.id   AF-A0A9E4J1F9-F1
#
_cell.length_a   1.000
_cell.length_b   1.000
_cell.length_c   1.000
_cell.angle_alpha   90.00
_cell.angle_beta   90.00
_cell.angle_gamma   90.00
#
_symmetry.space_group_name_H-M   'P 1'
#
loop_
_entity.id
_entity.type
_entity.pdbx_description
1 polymer ?
#
loop_
_entity_poly.entity_id
_entity_poly.type
_entity_poly.pdbx_seq_one_letter_code
_entity_poly.pdbx_strand_id
1 'polypeptide(L)' 'MRRQFTDEFKAGAVGLVLDEGKSVAQVARELDLTESALRTWVERGRADRTKGRTGLTTEEREELRRLR' A
#
# COMPACT_ATOMS: atom_id res chain seq x y z
N MET A 1 -0.11 -23.39 7.93
CA MET A 1 -1.24 -22.89 7.12
C MET A 1 -0.96 -21.44 6.75
N ARG A 2 -0.81 -21.10 5.46
CA ARG A 2 -0.57 -19.71 5.04
C ARG A 2 -1.92 -18.97 5.06
N ARG A 3 -2.02 -17.86 5.80
CA ARG A 3 -3.19 -16.97 5.77
C ARG A 3 -3.28 -16.40 4.35
N GLN A 4 -4.23 -16.87 3.56
CA GLN A 4 -4.49 -16.34 2.22
C GLN A 4 -5.52 -15.22 2.37
N PHE A 5 -5.14 -14.02 1.96
CA PHE A 5 -6.06 -12.90 1.85
C PHE A 5 -6.69 -12.90 0.47
N THR A 6 -7.99 -12.65 0.41
CA THR A 6 -8.71 -12.51 -0.87
C THR A 6 -8.22 -11.27 -1.60
N ASP A 7 -8.42 -11.23 -2.91
CA ASP A 7 -7.95 -10.09 -3.70
C ASP A 7 -8.77 -8.83 -3.43
N GLU A 8 -10.05 -8.96 -3.06
CA GLU A 8 -10.90 -7.86 -2.60
C GLU A 8 -10.36 -7.26 -1.31
N PHE A 9 -9.91 -8.11 -0.37
CA PHE A 9 -9.32 -7.64 0.89
C PHE A 9 -8.02 -6.87 0.64
N LYS A 10 -7.15 -7.38 -0.24
CA LYS A 10 -5.90 -6.69 -0.60
C LYS A 10 -6.19 -5.36 -1.30
N ALA A 11 -7.16 -5.34 -2.23
CA ALA A 11 -7.56 -4.13 -2.94
C ALA A 11 -8.10 -3.06 -1.98
N GLY A 12 -8.95 -3.46 -1.03
CA GLY A 12 -9.43 -2.57 0.03
C GLY A 12 -8.30 -1.99 0.87
N ALA A 13 -7.38 -2.83 1.35
CA ALA A 13 -6.23 -2.39 2.15
C ALA A 13 -5.31 -1.42 1.39
N VAL A 14 -5.10 -1.66 0.09
CA VAL A 14 -4.33 -0.76 -0.78
C VAL A 14 -5.06 0.55 -1.02
N GLY A 15 -6.38 0.53 -1.20
CA GLY A 15 -7.21 1.72 -1.38
C GLY A 15 -7.17 2.65 -0.17
N LEU A 16 -7.17 2.11 1.05
CA LEU A 16 -6.98 2.91 2.27
C LEU A 16 -5.68 3.73 2.25
N VAL A 17 -4.61 3.22 1.64
CA VAL A 17 -3.33 3.92 1.57
C VAL A 17 -3.27 4.86 0.36
N LEU A 18 -3.70 4.40 -0.81
CA LEU A 18 -3.55 5.16 -2.06
C LEU A 18 -4.66 6.17 -2.33
N ASP A 19 -5.87 5.89 -1.88
CA ASP A 19 -7.06 6.70 -2.16
C ASP A 19 -7.43 7.56 -0.94
N GLU A 20 -7.34 7.02 0.27
CA GLU A 20 -7.61 7.78 1.51
C GLU A 20 -6.35 8.43 2.13
N GLY A 21 -5.16 8.13 1.61
CA GLY A 21 -3.90 8.72 2.09
C GLY A 21 -3.45 8.26 3.48
N LYS A 22 -4.01 7.16 4.01
CA LYS A 22 -3.59 6.61 5.31
C LYS A 22 -2.18 6.02 5.21
N SER A 23 -1.43 6.07 6.31
CA SER A 23 -0.10 5.46 6.35
C SER A 23 -0.17 3.92 6.35
N VAL A 24 0.83 3.27 5.76
CA VAL A 24 0.96 1.80 5.76
C VAL A 24 0.97 1.25 7.20
N ALA A 25 1.66 1.92 8.13
CA ALA A 25 1.73 1.49 9.52
C ALA A 25 0.36 1.53 10.22
N GLN A 26 -0.43 2.57 9.95
CA GLN A 26 -1.77 2.70 10.51
C GLN A 26 -2.70 1.59 9.98
N VAL A 27 -2.78 1.44 8.66
CA VAL A 27 -3.67 0.45 8.03
C VAL A 27 -3.25 -0.98 8.39
N ALA A 28 -1.94 -1.25 8.49
CA ALA A 28 -1.45 -2.55 8.92
C ALA A 28 -1.91 -2.91 10.34
N ARG A 29 -1.88 -1.95 11.27
CA ARG A 29 -2.37 -2.15 12.65
C ARG A 29 -3.90 -2.31 12.70
N GLU A 30 -4.64 -1.51 11.94
CA GLU A 30 -6.12 -1.59 11.87
C GLU A 30 -6.59 -2.94 11.33
N LEU A 31 -5.87 -3.52 10.37
CA LEU A 31 -6.24 -4.76 9.68
C LEU A 31 -5.53 -6.02 10.20
N ASP A 32 -4.76 -5.92 11.28
CA ASP A 32 -3.94 -7.01 11.82
C ASP A 32 -3.02 -7.65 10.75
N LEU A 33 -2.31 -6.79 10.01
CA LEU A 33 -1.37 -7.15 8.97
C LEU A 33 0.06 -6.79 9.36
N THR A 34 1.01 -7.47 8.74
CA THR A 34 2.41 -7.02 8.77
C THR A 34 2.60 -5.84 7.82
N GLU A 35 3.33 -4.82 8.26
CA GLU A 35 3.64 -3.65 7.43
C GLU A 35 4.33 -4.02 6.11
N SER A 36 5.19 -5.04 6.12
CA SER A 36 5.88 -5.54 4.94
C SER A 36 4.93 -6.14 3.89
N ALA A 37 3.89 -6.87 4.33
CA ALA A 37 2.89 -7.42 3.42
C ALA A 37 2.08 -6.31 2.77
N LEU A 38 1.60 -5.35 3.57
CA LEU A 38 0.82 -4.23 3.05
C LEU A 38 1.65 -3.33 2.13
N ARG A 39 2.92 -3.04 2.48
CA ARG A 39 3.84 -2.29 1.62
C ARG A 39 3.99 -2.95 0.25
N THR A 40 4.14 -4.27 0.21
CA THR A 40 4.25 -5.02 -1.05
C THR A 40 2.98 -4.89 -1.90
N TRP A 41 1.80 -4.92 -1.29
CA TRP A 41 0.54 -4.75 -2.01
C TRP A 41 0.36 -3.32 -2.53
N VAL A 42 0.72 -2.32 -1.72
CA VAL A 42 0.68 -0.90 -2.10
C VAL A 42 1.63 -0.63 -3.27
N GLU A 43 2.86 -1.16 -3.23
CA GLU A 43 3.82 -1.01 -4.33
C GLU A 43 3.30 -1.64 -5.63
N ARG A 44 2.66 -2.82 -5.54
CA ARG A 44 2.00 -3.45 -6.70
C ARG A 44 0.84 -2.60 -7.22
N GLY A 45 -0.04 -2.12 -6.33
CA GLY A 45 -1.16 -1.25 -6.71
C GLY A 45 -0.70 0.05 -7.36
N ARG A 46 0.39 0.66 -6.87
CA ARG A 46 1.03 1.83 -7.51
C ARG A 46 1.60 1.46 -8.88
N ALA A 47 2.30 0.33 -8.99
CA ALA A 47 2.85 -0.15 -10.27
C ALA A 47 1.75 -0.41 -11.30
N ASP A 48 0.63 -1.00 -10.90
CA ASP A 48 -0.48 -1.29 -11.81
C ASP A 48 -1.20 -0.01 -12.27
N ARG A 49 -1.36 0.99 -11.38
CA ARG A 49 -1.88 2.32 -11.73
C ARG A 49 -0.93 3.12 -12.63
N THR A 50 0.38 2.97 -12.44
CA THR A 50 1.42 3.68 -13.23
C THR A 50 1.76 2.98 -14.55
N LYS A 51 1.56 1.66 -14.68
CA LYS A 51 1.69 0.95 -15.96
C LYS A 51 0.67 1.42 -17.00
N GLY A 52 -0.48 1.93 -16.57
CA GLY A 52 -1.44 2.63 -17.46
C GLY A 52 -1.09 4.10 -17.73
N ARG A 53 -0.10 4.67 -17.03
CA ARG A 53 0.21 6.10 -17.00
C ARG A 53 1.71 6.27 -16.76
N THR A 54 2.49 5.95 -17.79
CA THR A 54 3.96 5.99 -17.81
C THR A 54 4.54 7.16 -17.00
N GLY A 55 5.28 6.88 -15.93
CA GLY A 55 6.46 7.69 -15.55
C GLY A 55 6.46 8.54 -14.28
N LEU A 56 5.37 8.67 -13.52
CA LEU A 56 5.36 9.58 -12.35
C LEU A 56 4.70 8.93 -11.14
N THR A 57 5.52 8.48 -10.18
CA THR A 57 5.37 8.76 -8.72
C THR A 57 6.55 8.16 -7.94
N THR A 58 7.77 8.51 -8.34
CA THR A 58 8.95 8.36 -7.46
C THR A 58 8.94 9.44 -6.35
N GLU A 59 8.19 10.54 -6.54
CA GLU A 59 8.13 11.69 -5.60
C GLU A 59 7.44 11.40 -4.26
N GLU A 60 6.59 10.38 -4.14
CA GLU A 60 5.97 10.04 -2.84
C GLU A 60 6.87 9.17 -1.94
N ARG A 61 8.03 8.72 -2.45
CA ARG A 61 8.91 7.80 -1.71
C ARG A 61 9.77 8.51 -0.65
N GLU A 62 9.76 9.85 -0.61
CA GLU A 62 10.55 10.65 0.35
C GLU A 62 9.78 11.12 1.62
N GLU A 63 8.44 11.20 1.62
CA GLU A 63 7.72 11.73 2.79
C GLU A 63 7.69 10.79 4.01
N LEU A 64 7.75 9.47 3.80
CA LEU A 64 7.77 8.49 4.91
C LEU A 64 9.13 8.37 5.62
N ARG A 65 10.16 9.12 5.20
CA ARG A 65 11.42 9.27 5.96
C ARG A 65 11.37 10.43 6.96
N ARG A 66 10.29 11.21 7.00
CA ARG A 66 10.23 12.46 7.79
C ARG A 66 9.55 12.36 9.15
N LEU A 67 8.95 11.22 9.50
CA LEU A 67 8.41 11.00 10.84
C LEU A 67 9.35 10.07 11.61
N ARG A 68 10.30 10.73 12.28
CA ARG A 68 11.22 10.18 13.27
C ARG A 68 10.50 9.94 14.59
#